data_AF-A0A239PKQ6-F1
#
_entry.id   AF-A0A239PKQ6-F1
#
_cell.length_a   1.000
_cell.length_b   1.000
_cell.length_c   1.000
_cell.angle_alpha   90.00
_cell.angle_beta   90.00
_cell.angle_gamma   90.00
#
_symmetry.space_group_name_H-M   'P 1'
#
loop_
_entity.id
_entity.type
_entity.pdbx_description
1 polymer ?
#
loop_
_entity_poly.entity_id
_entity_poly.type
_entity_poly.pdbx_seq_one_letter_code
_entity_poly.pdbx_strand_id
1 'polypeptide(L)'
;MAYARLFFLALAAGLVGLIVWAMGADGRGLGPVLAAMLAEPWTIVTLADLYLGFVIAAAAIVLAERRLAVGLAWALPIFVLGNVWTALWVALRLPTLVRRLRSGP
;
A
#
# COMPACT_ATOMS: atom_id res chain seq x y z
N MET A 1 10.79 18.55 -0.43
CA MET A 1 10.41 17.39 -1.27
C MET A 1 11.22 16.14 -0.96
N ALA A 2 12.56 16.23 -0.90
CA ALA A 2 13.41 15.08 -0.60
C ALA A 2 13.02 14.38 0.72
N TYR A 3 12.86 15.11 1.82
CA TYR A 3 12.49 14.54 3.12
C TYR A 3 11.16 13.78 3.11
N ALA A 4 10.12 14.36 2.51
CA ALA A 4 8.82 13.69 2.41
C ALA A 4 8.87 12.44 1.53
N ARG A 5 9.67 12.45 0.45
CA ARG A 5 9.91 11.24 -0.35
C ARG A 5 10.64 10.16 0.44
N LEU A 6 11.69 10.53 1.18
CA LEU A 6 12.44 9.62 2.04
C LEU A 6 11.55 9.02 3.13
N PHE A 7 10.64 9.81 3.69
CA PHE A 7 9.66 9.34 4.67
C PHE A 7 8.79 8.19 4.10
N PHE A 8 8.17 8.36 2.93
CA PHE A 8 7.36 7.29 2.33
C PHE A 8 8.18 6.05 1.96
N LEU A 9 9.43 6.24 1.51
CA LEU A 9 10.34 5.12 1.25
C LEU A 9 10.72 4.38 2.54
N ALA A 10 10.93 5.12 3.64
CA ALA A 10 11.21 4.53 4.95
C ALA A 10 10.00 3.76 5.48
N LEU A 11 8.77 4.25 5.28
CA LEU A 11 7.55 3.49 5.61
C LEU A 11 7.45 2.19 4.80
N ALA A 12 7.72 2.26 3.49
CA ALA A 12 7.73 1.07 2.63
C ALA A 12 8.78 0.04 3.10
N ALA A 13 10.00 0.50 3.37
CA ALA A 13 11.08 -0.35 3.86
C ALA A 13 10.77 -0.94 5.24
N GLY A 14 10.20 -0.14 6.15
CA GLY A 14 9.78 -0.59 7.47
C GLY A 14 8.72 -1.69 7.39
N LEU A 15 7.71 -1.52 6.53
CA LEU A 15 6.68 -2.54 6.33
C LEU A 15 7.25 -3.83 5.71
N VAL A 16 8.15 -3.72 4.72
CA VAL A 16 8.88 -4.90 4.19
C VAL A 16 9.66 -5.60 5.30
N GLY A 17 10.35 -4.83 6.16
CA GLY A 17 11.07 -5.37 7.31
C GLY A 17 10.16 -6.13 8.28
N LEU A 18 8.98 -5.58 8.59
CA LEU A 18 7.99 -6.24 9.43
C LEU A 18 7.46 -7.53 8.80
N ILE A 19 7.22 -7.55 7.48
CA ILE A 19 6.78 -8.75 6.76
C ILE A 19 7.86 -9.84 6.81
N VAL A 20 9.11 -9.49 6.52
CA VAL A 20 10.25 -10.43 6.60
C VAL A 20 10.44 -10.97 8.01
N TRP A 21 10.38 -10.09 9.01
CA TRP A 21 10.46 -10.49 10.42
C TRP A 21 9.31 -11.44 10.80
N ALA A 22 8.07 -11.12 10.43
CA ALA A 22 6.90 -11.96 10.74
C ALA A 22 7.00 -13.34 10.09
N MET A 23 7.46 -13.42 8.83
CA MET A 23 7.69 -14.71 8.15
C MET A 23 8.72 -15.57 8.88
N GLY A 24 9.80 -14.97 9.38
CA GLY A 24 10.83 -15.68 10.15
C GLY A 24 10.40 -16.06 11.58
N ALA A 25 9.59 -15.22 12.22
CA ALA A 25 9.17 -15.40 13.62
C ALA A 25 8.08 -16.47 13.78
N ASP A 26 7.14 -16.56 12.83
CA ASP A 26 5.99 -17.47 12.95
C ASP A 26 6.29 -18.89 12.45
N GLY A 27 7.07 -19.05 11.38
CA GLY A 27 7.52 -20.35 10.88
C GLY A 27 6.43 -21.31 10.34
N ARG A 28 5.13 -21.02 10.56
CA ARG A 28 4.00 -21.88 10.11
C ARG A 28 3.65 -21.70 8.63
N GLY A 29 4.15 -20.66 7.99
CA GLY A 29 3.82 -20.29 6.61
C GLY A 29 2.49 -19.55 6.48
N LEU A 30 2.23 -18.96 5.31
CA LEU A 30 1.11 -18.03 5.10
C LEU A 30 -0.27 -18.69 5.24
N GLY A 31 -0.43 -19.93 4.78
CA GLY A 31 -1.74 -20.62 4.78
C GLY A 31 -2.33 -20.82 6.17
N PRO A 32 -1.61 -21.46 7.11
CA PRO A 32 -2.08 -21.63 8.48
C PRO A 32 -2.30 -20.31 9.22
N VAL A 33 -1.46 -19.29 8.97
CA VAL A 33 -1.64 -17.94 9.52
C VAL A 33 -2.94 -17.32 9.02
N LEU A 34 -3.21 -17.36 7.73
CA LEU A 34 -4.46 -16.88 7.14
C LEU A 34 -5.68 -17.60 7.70
N ALA A 35 -5.63 -18.92 7.87
CA ALA A 35 -6.73 -19.67 8.45
C ALA A 35 -7.01 -19.26 9.89
N ALA A 36 -5.96 -19.07 10.70
CA ALA A 36 -6.09 -18.59 12.07
C ALA A 36 -6.61 -17.15 12.14
N MET A 37 -6.15 -16.28 11.23
CA MET A 37 -6.62 -14.90 11.10
C MET A 37 -8.12 -14.84 10.77
N LEU A 38 -8.60 -15.70 9.87
CA LEU A 38 -10.01 -15.73 9.48
C LEU A 38 -10.94 -16.33 10.55
N ALA A 39 -10.38 -16.99 11.58
CA ALA A 39 -11.15 -17.53 12.69
C ALA A 39 -11.47 -16.48 13.77
N GLU A 40 -10.75 -15.35 13.79
CA GLU A 40 -10.89 -14.32 14.82
C GLU A 40 -11.65 -13.09 14.26
N PRO A 41 -12.79 -12.70 14.88
CA PRO A 41 -13.66 -11.65 14.33
C PRO A 41 -12.99 -10.29 14.10
N TRP A 42 -12.13 -9.82 15.02
CA TRP A 42 -11.45 -8.54 14.85
C TRP A 42 -10.44 -8.54 13.72
N THR A 43 -9.86 -9.70 13.43
CA THR A 43 -8.92 -9.89 12.33
C THR A 43 -9.65 -9.84 10.99
N ILE A 44 -10.90 -10.33 10.92
CA ILE A 44 -11.77 -10.10 9.76
C ILE A 44 -12.02 -8.60 9.57
N VAL A 45 -12.36 -7.86 10.64
CA VAL A 45 -12.56 -6.41 10.58
C VAL A 45 -11.28 -5.69 10.12
N THR A 46 -10.13 -6.11 10.64
CA THR A 46 -8.81 -5.54 10.28
C THR A 46 -8.46 -5.81 8.81
N LEU A 47 -8.72 -7.02 8.30
CA LEU A 47 -8.55 -7.34 6.89
C LEU A 47 -9.51 -6.54 6.01
N ALA A 48 -10.78 -6.41 6.43
CA ALA A 48 -11.75 -5.62 5.70
C ALA A 48 -11.34 -4.14 5.63
N ASP A 49 -10.93 -3.54 6.75
CA ASP A 49 -10.41 -2.17 6.80
C ASP A 49 -9.22 -1.98 5.85
N LEU A 50 -8.24 -2.90 5.90
CA LEU A 50 -7.07 -2.88 5.03
C LEU A 50 -7.44 -2.95 3.54
N TYR A 51 -8.28 -3.91 3.14
CA TYR A 51 -8.63 -4.11 1.73
C TYR A 51 -9.57 -3.02 1.21
N LEU A 52 -10.48 -2.49 2.02
CA LEU A 52 -11.26 -1.30 1.66
C LEU A 52 -10.34 -0.09 1.47
N GLY A 53 -9.35 0.07 2.35
CA GLY A 53 -8.27 1.05 2.18
C GLY A 53 -7.51 0.87 0.86
N PHE A 54 -7.21 -0.37 0.45
CA PHE A 54 -6.58 -0.66 -0.84
C PHE A 54 -7.46 -0.26 -2.02
N VAL A 55 -8.77 -0.53 -1.97
CA VAL A 55 -9.71 -0.10 -3.02
C VAL A 55 -9.72 1.42 -3.15
N ILE A 56 -9.79 2.13 -2.03
CA ILE A 56 -9.77 3.60 -1.99
C ILE A 56 -8.45 4.13 -2.59
N ALA A 57 -7.31 3.56 -2.17
CA ALA A 57 -6.00 3.95 -2.69
C ALA A 57 -5.84 3.64 -4.19
N ALA A 58 -6.29 2.46 -4.63
CA ALA A 58 -6.29 2.06 -6.04
C ALA A 58 -7.12 3.02 -6.90
N ALA A 59 -8.32 3.38 -6.45
CA ALA A 59 -9.17 4.36 -7.13
C ALA A 59 -8.47 5.72 -7.21
N ALA A 60 -7.89 6.21 -6.11
CA ALA A 60 -7.16 7.47 -6.09
C ALA A 60 -5.96 7.48 -7.06
N ILE A 61 -5.23 6.37 -7.16
CA ILE A 61 -4.10 6.21 -8.09
C ILE A 61 -4.56 6.25 -9.54
N VAL A 62 -5.61 5.49 -9.88
CA VAL A 62 -6.17 5.49 -11.23
C VAL A 62 -6.64 6.89 -11.64
N LEU A 63 -7.30 7.61 -10.73
CA LEU A 63 -7.76 8.98 -10.97
C LEU A 63 -6.60 9.99 -11.06
N ALA A 64 -5.51 9.76 -10.33
CA ALA A 64 -4.35 10.64 -10.36
C ALA A 64 -3.47 10.46 -11.61
N GLU A 65 -3.45 9.28 -12.22
CA GLU A 65 -2.63 9.00 -13.39
C GLU A 65 -3.30 9.49 -14.69
N ARG A 66 -2.50 10.10 -15.60
CA ARG A 66 -3.04 10.64 -16.86
C ARG A 66 -3.48 9.55 -17.85
N ARG A 67 -2.92 8.35 -17.72
CA ARG A 67 -3.15 7.21 -18.60
C ARG A 67 -3.71 6.07 -17.77
N LEU A 68 -4.89 5.57 -18.16
CA LEU A 68 -5.56 4.47 -17.45
C LEU A 68 -4.64 3.25 -17.29
N ALA A 69 -3.92 2.86 -18.35
CA ALA A 69 -2.99 1.73 -18.29
C ALA A 69 -1.90 1.90 -17.22
N VAL A 70 -1.38 3.12 -17.03
CA VAL A 70 -0.40 3.40 -15.98
C VAL A 70 -1.06 3.36 -14.61
N GLY A 71 -2.26 3.96 -14.48
CA GLY A 71 -3.05 3.89 -13.26
C GLY A 71 -3.30 2.44 -12.81
N LEU A 72 -3.76 1.58 -13.72
CA LEU A 72 -4.01 0.17 -13.45
C LEU A 72 -2.72 -0.60 -13.11
N ALA A 73 -1.61 -0.32 -13.79
CA ALA A 73 -0.31 -0.93 -13.48
C ALA A 73 0.18 -0.61 -12.06
N TRP A 74 -0.23 0.52 -11.49
CA TRP A 74 0.08 0.87 -10.10
C TRP A 74 -1.00 0.41 -9.11
N ALA A 75 -2.26 0.40 -9.51
CA ALA A 75 -3.38 0.05 -8.65
C ALA A 75 -3.50 -1.46 -8.39
N LEU A 76 -3.38 -2.30 -9.44
CA LEU A 76 -3.61 -3.74 -9.31
C LEU A 76 -2.64 -4.45 -8.35
N PRO A 77 -1.33 -4.14 -8.33
CA PRO A 77 -0.41 -4.80 -7.40
C PRO A 77 -0.69 -4.50 -5.92
N ILE A 78 -1.47 -3.46 -5.58
CA ILE A 78 -1.77 -3.09 -4.19
C ILE A 78 -2.51 -4.21 -3.45
N PHE A 79 -3.35 -4.98 -4.14
CA PHE A 79 -4.09 -6.08 -3.53
C PHE A 79 -3.20 -7.26 -3.10
N VAL A 80 -1.93 -7.27 -3.52
CA VAL A 80 -0.95 -8.31 -3.16
C VAL A 80 0.21 -7.70 -2.35
N LEU A 81 0.75 -6.58 -2.81
CA LEU A 81 1.91 -5.90 -2.20
C LEU A 81 1.52 -4.93 -1.08
N GLY A 82 0.23 -4.61 -0.97
CA GLY A 82 -0.33 -3.73 0.04
C GLY A 82 0.29 -2.33 0.06
N ASN A 83 0.41 -1.79 1.28
CA ASN A 83 0.86 -0.41 1.50
C ASN A 83 2.32 -0.16 1.12
N VAL A 84 3.15 -1.20 0.95
CA VAL A 84 4.52 -1.06 0.42
C VAL A 84 4.46 -0.42 -0.97
N TRP A 85 3.57 -0.92 -1.82
CA TRP A 85 3.43 -0.45 -3.19
C TRP A 85 2.76 0.93 -3.28
N THR A 86 1.74 1.16 -2.44
CA THR A 86 1.11 2.48 -2.31
C THR A 86 2.13 3.54 -1.89
N ALA A 87 2.94 3.26 -0.86
CA ALA A 87 3.98 4.18 -0.39
C ALA A 87 5.05 4.45 -1.45
N LEU A 88 5.47 3.42 -2.20
CA LEU A 88 6.37 3.59 -3.34
C LEU A 88 5.76 4.48 -4.42
N TRP A 89 4.49 4.26 -4.79
CA TRP A 89 3.80 5.10 -5.76
C TRP A 89 3.77 6.56 -5.30
N VAL A 90 3.37 6.81 -4.05
CA VAL A 90 3.35 8.16 -3.46
C VAL A 90 4.74 8.78 -3.54
N ALA A 91 5.79 8.09 -3.09
CA ALA A 91 7.17 8.58 -3.13
C ALA A 91 7.61 9.01 -4.54
N LEU A 92 7.21 8.25 -5.58
CA LEU A 92 7.54 8.55 -6.97
C LEU A 92 6.70 9.70 -7.56
N ARG A 93 5.42 9.82 -7.17
CA ARG A 93 4.48 10.82 -7.71
C ARG A 93 4.44 12.10 -6.90
N LEU A 94 5.05 12.12 -5.72
CA LEU A 94 5.00 13.21 -4.77
C LEU A 94 5.26 14.61 -5.39
N PRO A 95 6.29 14.81 -6.24
CA PRO A 95 6.52 16.13 -6.84
C PRO A 95 5.36 16.57 -7.75
N THR A 96 4.81 15.64 -8.53
CA THR A 96 3.69 15.90 -9.44
C THR A 96 2.39 16.14 -8.69
N LEU A 97 2.11 15.34 -7.67
CA LEU A 97 0.92 15.48 -6.82
C LEU A 97 0.92 16.83 -6.11
N VAL A 98 2.03 17.20 -5.46
CA VAL A 98 2.10 18.47 -4.73
C VAL A 98 2.05 19.65 -5.69
N ARG A 99 2.67 19.55 -6.88
CA ARG A 99 2.51 20.59 -7.89
C ARG A 99 1.03 20.79 -8.22
N ARG A 100 0.29 19.72 -8.55
CA ARG A 100 -1.14 19.81 -8.88
C ARG A 100 -1.99 20.36 -7.74
N LEU A 101 -1.73 19.95 -6.50
CA LEU A 101 -2.48 20.44 -5.32
C LEU A 101 -2.21 21.92 -5.03
N ARG A 102 -0.99 22.40 -5.28
CA ARG A 102 -0.62 23.81 -5.12
C ARG A 102 -1.07 24.67 -6.29
N SER A 103 -1.20 24.08 -7.46
CA SER A 103 -1.77 24.68 -8.66
C SER A 103 -3.30 24.50 -8.69
N GLY A 104 -3.98 24.61 -7.54
CA GLY A 104 -5.45 24.58 -7.48
C GLY A 104 -6.06 25.54 -8.50
N PRO A 105 -7.33 25.32 -8.90
CA PRO A 105 -7.94 25.86 -10.12
C PRO A 105 -7.62 27.34 -10.39
#